data_AF-A0A946XFN5-F1
#
_entry.id   AF-A0A946XFN5-F1
#
_cell.length_a   1.000
_cell.length_b   1.000
_cell.length_c   1.000
_cell.angle_alpha   90.00
_cell.angle_beta   90.00
_cell.angle_gamma   90.00
#
_symmetry.space_group_name_H-M   'P 1'
#
loop_
_entity.id
_entity.type
_entity.pdbx_description
1 polymer ?
#
loop_
_entity_poly.entity_id
_entity_poly.type
_entity_poly.pdbx_seq_one_letter_code
_entity_poly.pdbx_strand_id
1 'polypeptide(L)' 'MLDKPVASPCTSICSLNDQDICIGCYRTSKEIREWSYLDNHQRLDVLVLCGERNQKNNPFY' A
#
# COMPACT_ATOMS: atom_id res chain seq x y z
N MET A 1 -22.51 12.34 7.08
CA MET A 1 -22.32 10.97 6.56
C MET A 1 -20.93 10.55 7.01
N LEU A 2 -20.81 9.41 7.70
CA LEU A 2 -19.51 8.96 8.21
C LEU A 2 -18.78 8.30 7.04
N ASP A 3 -17.94 9.06 6.32
CA ASP A 3 -17.09 8.49 5.29
C ASP A 3 -16.24 7.39 5.93
N LYS A 4 -16.51 6.13 5.56
CA LYS A 4 -15.78 5.00 6.13
C LYS A 4 -14.31 5.14 5.72
N PRO A 5 -13.36 5.13 6.66
CA PRO A 5 -11.95 5.21 6.33
C PRO A 5 -11.57 4.00 5.47
N VAL A 6 -10.87 4.26 4.36
CA VAL A 6 -10.36 3.21 3.49
C VAL A 6 -9.46 2.27 4.31
N ALA A 7 -9.73 0.97 4.19
CA ALA A 7 -9.00 -0.06 4.92
C ALA A 7 -7.53 -0.11 4.47
N SER A 8 -6.63 -0.35 5.43
CA SER A 8 -5.21 -0.51 5.16
C SER A 8 -4.95 -1.82 4.42
N PRO A 9 -4.22 -1.85 3.28
CA PRO A 9 -3.86 -3.08 2.58
C PRO A 9 -2.76 -3.89 3.31
N CYS A 10 -2.60 -3.73 4.62
CA CYS A 10 -1.51 -4.34 5.37
C CYS A 10 -1.81 -5.80 5.63
N THR A 11 -0.91 -6.69 5.21
CA THR A 11 -0.99 -8.14 5.46
C THR A 11 -0.29 -8.56 6.74
N SER A 12 0.08 -7.61 7.62
CA SER A 12 0.90 -7.81 8.83
C SER A 12 2.30 -8.38 8.56
N ILE A 13 2.74 -8.38 7.31
CA ILE A 13 4.11 -8.67 6.90
C ILE A 13 4.80 -7.34 6.66
N CYS A 14 5.81 -7.02 7.48
CA CYS A 14 6.61 -5.81 7.36
C CYS A 14 8.04 -6.19 6.96
N SER A 15 8.27 -6.36 5.67
CA SER A 15 9.59 -6.59 5.11
C SER A 15 9.72 -5.78 3.83
N LEU A 16 10.67 -4.85 3.80
CA LEU A 16 10.96 -4.02 2.64
C LEU A 16 11.97 -4.75 1.74
N ASN A 17 11.86 -4.56 0.42
CA ASN A 17 12.88 -4.96 -0.54
C ASN A 17 13.95 -3.84 -0.73
N ASP A 18 14.91 -4.06 -1.62
CA ASP A 18 15.99 -3.10 -1.93
C ASP A 18 15.50 -1.75 -2.51
N GLN A 19 14.22 -1.68 -2.91
CA GLN A 19 13.58 -0.46 -3.43
C GLN A 19 12.68 0.22 -2.38
N ASP A 20 12.80 -0.14 -1.10
CA ASP A 20 11.95 0.34 0.00
C ASP A 20 10.45 0.03 -0.20
N ILE A 21 10.13 -1.02 -0.94
CA ILE A 21 8.75 -1.50 -1.16
C ILE A 21 8.50 -2.71 -0.26
N CYS A 22 7.42 -2.67 0.50
CA CYS A 22 6.99 -3.80 1.33
C CYS A 22 6.58 -4.98 0.45
N ILE A 23 7.21 -6.14 0.64
CA ILE A 23 6.91 -7.36 -0.13
C ILE A 23 5.51 -7.94 0.17
N GLY A 24 4.91 -7.55 1.30
CA GLY A 24 3.61 -8.06 1.72
C GLY A 24 2.42 -7.21 1.26
N CYS A 25 2.55 -5.88 1.34
CA CYS A 25 1.47 -4.94 0.98
C CYS A 25 1.80 -4.02 -0.20
N TYR A 26 3.00 -4.12 -0.75
CA TYR A 26 3.48 -3.37 -1.93
C TYR A 26 3.45 -1.84 -1.80
N ARG A 27 3.28 -1.34 -0.57
CA ARG A 27 3.48 0.07 -0.22
C ARG A 27 4.96 0.37 -0.07
N THR A 28 5.35 1.57 -0.47
CA THR A 28 6.66 2.15 -0.18
C THR A 28 6.76 2.51 1.30
N SER A 29 7.99 2.59 1.82
CA SER A 29 8.25 3.07 3.19
C SER A 29 7.64 4.45 3.45
N LYS A 30 7.60 5.33 2.44
CA LYS A 30 6.97 6.66 2.51
C LYS A 30 5.46 6.56 2.68
N GLU A 31 4.78 5.80 1.82
CA GLU A 31 3.32 5.61 1.91
C GLU A 31 2.89 4.96 3.23
N ILE A 32 3.73 4.07 3.79
CA ILE A 32 3.48 3.47 5.12
C ILE A 32 3.50 4.54 6.22
N ARG A 33 4.48 5.45 6.19
CA ARG A 33 4.59 6.55 7.17
C ARG A 33 3.48 7.58 7.01
N GLU A 34 3.10 7.89 5.78
CA GLU A 34 2.11 8.91 5.47
C GLU A 34 0.66 8.41 5.58
N TRP A 35 0.42 7.08 5.65
CA TRP A 35 -0.92 6.47 5.58
C TRP A 35 -1.97 7.09 6.53
N SER A 36 -1.60 7.39 7.78
CA SER A 36 -2.49 8.00 8.77
C SER A 36 -2.90 9.43 8.42
N TYR A 37 -2.10 10.12 7.61
CA TYR A 37 -2.31 11.50 7.18
C TYR A 37 -2.99 11.60 5.80
N LEU A 38 -3.11 10.48 5.07
CA LEU A 38 -3.75 10.45 3.76
C LEU A 38 -5.27 10.49 3.89
N ASP A 39 -5.89 11.24 2.98
CA ASP A 39 -7.34 11.26 2.76
C ASP A 39 -7.82 10.00 2.03
N ASN A 40 -9.13 9.74 2.06
CA ASN A 40 -9.70 8.55 1.43
C ASN A 40 -9.37 8.44 -0.07
N HIS A 41 -9.36 9.55 -0.82
CA HIS A 41 -8.95 9.55 -2.23
C HIS A 41 -7.49 9.12 -2.40
N GLN A 42 -6.58 9.70 -1.61
CA GLN A 42 -5.16 9.36 -1.66
C GLN A 42 -4.90 7.91 -1.25
N ARG A 43 -5.67 7.40 -0.27
CA ARG A 43 -5.61 5.98 0.13
C ARG A 43 -6.02 5.05 -0.99
N LEU A 44 -7.05 5.41 -1.78
CA LEU A 44 -7.45 4.65 -2.96
C LEU A 44 -6.36 4.67 -4.04
N ASP A 45 -5.73 5.81 -4.28
CA ASP A 45 -4.62 5.91 -5.24
C ASP A 45 -3.45 5.01 -4.83
N VAL A 46 -3.08 5.02 -3.54
CA VAL A 46 -2.06 4.13 -2.99
C VAL A 46 -2.45 2.66 -3.18
N LEU A 47 -3.73 2.29 -2.98
CA LEU A 47 -4.20 0.93 -3.20
C LEU A 47 -4.05 0.48 -4.67
N VAL A 48 -4.37 1.35 -5.63
CA VAL A 48 -4.20 1.08 -7.06
C VAL A 48 -2.72 0.85 -7.37
N LEU A 49 -1.84 1.75 -6.92
CA LEU A 49 -0.39 1.65 -7.12
C LEU A 49 0.19 0.36 -6.48
N CYS A 50 -0.32 -0.03 -5.31
CA CYS A 50 0.09 -1.29 -4.68
C CYS A 50 -0.32 -2.51 -5.52
N GLY A 51 -1.51 -2.47 -6.12
CA GLY A 51 -1.96 -3.48 -7.07
C GLY A 51 -1.04 -3.59 -8.29
N GLU A 52 -0.71 -2.47 -8.92
CA GLU A 52 0.21 -2.42 -10.07
C GLU A 52 1.62 -2.94 -9.71
N ARG A 53 2.15 -2.56 -8.54
CA ARG A 53 3.44 -3.04 -8.05
C ARG A 53 3.43 -4.53 -7.71
N ASN A 54 2.31 -5.04 -7.19
CA ASN A 54 2.12 -6.47 -6.96
C ASN A 54 2.18 -7.23 -8.28
N GLN A 55 1.46 -6.79 -9.31
CA GLN A 55 1.48 -7.41 -10.65
C GLN A 55 2.88 -7.42 -11.26
N LYS A 56 3.66 -6.35 -11.07
CA LYS A 56 5.01 -6.25 -11.62
C LYS A 56 6.05 -7.13 -10.88
N ASN A 57 5.91 -7.26 -9.57
CA ASN A 57 6.92 -7.92 -8.71
C ASN A 57 6.57 -9.36 -8.34
N ASN A 58 5.31 -9.77 -8.50
CA ASN A 58 4.87 -11.12 -8.18
C ASN A 58 4.77 -11.93 -9.49
N PRO A 59 5.66 -12.91 -9.71
CA PRO A 59 5.64 -13.75 -10.92
C PRO A 59 4.43 -14.70 -10.97
N PHE A 60 3.59 -14.71 -9.92
CA PHE A 60 2.41 -15.57 -9.80
C PHE A 60 1.08 -14.80 -9.87
N TYR A 61 1.08 -13.54 -10.31
CA TYR A 61 -0.16 -12.82 -10.64
C TYR A 61 -0.64 -13.16 -12.06
#